data_AF-A0A442CE43-F1
#
_entry.id   AF-A0A442CE43-F1
#
_cell.length_a   1.000
_cell.length_b   1.000
_cell.length_c   1.000
_cell.angle_alpha   90.00
_cell.angle_beta   90.00
_cell.angle_gamma   90.00
#
_symmetry.space_group_name_H-M   'P 1'
#
loop_
_entity.id
_entity.type
_entity.pdbx_description
1 polymer ?
#
loop_
_entity_poly.entity_id
_entity_poly.type
_entity_poly.pdbx_seq_one_letter_code
_entity_poly.pdbx_strand_id
1 'polypeptide(L)'
;MMPQGGMMPQGGMMPQGGMMPQGGMMPQGGMTSQGGMMPQGGMMSGEMMRMMMGMMSASNGPAELIMSPSHVEGRIAFLQAELKVTDAQQPQWKAVAEAMRANAKLAEQTMAGMGGAMMSADPAAMTPLKRIEQAEQMLSGRLEGLRQLKSAIEPFYATLSDAQKAVADKLLALAPMGMM
;
A
#
# COMPACT_ATOMS: atom_id res chain seq x y z
N MET A 1 -55.71 18.86 -12.59
CA MET A 1 -56.60 19.23 -11.47
C MET A 1 -56.02 18.65 -10.20
N MET A 2 -55.57 19.49 -9.26
CA MET A 2 -55.29 19.10 -7.86
C MET A 2 -56.53 19.39 -7.02
N PRO A 3 -56.74 18.64 -5.92
CA PRO A 3 -56.85 19.24 -4.58
C PRO A 3 -56.06 18.41 -3.55
N GLN A 4 -55.23 18.94 -2.65
CA GLN A 4 -55.42 19.88 -1.52
C GLN A 4 -56.27 19.34 -0.35
N GLY A 5 -55.57 18.97 0.75
CA GLY A 5 -55.88 19.41 2.12
C GLY A 5 -56.90 18.64 2.99
N GLY A 6 -56.54 18.44 4.27
CA GLY A 6 -57.45 18.14 5.39
C GLY A 6 -56.99 16.93 6.23
N MET A 7 -56.33 17.11 7.38
CA MET A 7 -56.85 17.44 8.73
C MET A 7 -56.93 16.20 9.65
N MET A 8 -56.32 16.32 10.84
CA MET A 8 -56.32 15.37 11.96
C MET A 8 -57.71 15.21 12.60
N PRO A 9 -57.90 14.16 13.44
CA PRO A 9 -58.42 14.35 14.79
C PRO A 9 -57.54 13.65 15.86
N GLN A 10 -57.19 14.30 16.99
CA GLN A 10 -57.91 14.27 18.28
C GLN A 10 -58.05 12.83 18.82
N GLY A 11 -57.45 12.37 19.93
CA GLY A 11 -57.17 12.99 21.23
C GLY A 11 -57.76 12.03 22.29
N GLY A 12 -56.95 11.48 23.21
CA GLY A 12 -57.45 10.49 24.19
C GLY A 12 -56.42 10.04 25.24
N MET A 13 -56.32 10.82 26.31
CA MET A 13 -56.11 10.47 27.74
C MET A 13 -55.21 9.29 28.17
N MET A 14 -54.24 9.64 29.04
CA MET A 14 -53.47 8.75 29.94
C MET A 14 -54.33 8.11 31.04
N PRO A 15 -53.83 7.04 31.69
CA PRO A 15 -53.40 7.15 33.10
C PRO A 15 -51.99 6.55 33.30
N GLN A 16 -51.06 7.20 34.02
CA GLN A 16 -50.86 7.11 35.48
C GLN A 16 -50.80 5.64 35.95
N GLY A 17 -49.75 5.07 36.53
CA GLY A 17 -48.53 5.53 37.17
C GLY A 17 -48.10 4.42 38.14
N GLY A 18 -46.80 4.25 38.38
CA GLY A 18 -46.26 3.28 39.37
C GLY A 18 -44.77 3.03 39.11
N MET A 19 -43.89 3.93 39.56
CA MET A 19 -43.13 3.82 40.82
C MET A 19 -42.21 2.59 40.90
N MET A 20 -40.90 2.80 40.73
CA MET A 20 -39.90 2.72 41.82
C MET A 20 -38.47 3.09 41.33
N PRO A 21 -37.54 3.45 42.25
CA PRO A 21 -36.71 4.65 42.10
C PRO A 21 -35.18 4.43 42.24
N GLN A 22 -34.46 5.56 42.12
CA GLN A 22 -33.12 5.88 42.67
C GLN A 22 -31.88 5.11 42.16
N GLY A 23 -30.79 5.74 41.73
CA GLY A 23 -30.35 7.09 42.03
C GLY A 23 -29.39 7.69 40.99
N GLY A 24 -29.70 8.93 40.60
CA GLY A 24 -28.74 9.88 40.07
C GLY A 24 -28.83 11.12 40.95
N MET A 25 -27.83 11.34 41.80
CA MET A 25 -27.62 12.62 42.47
C MET A 25 -26.78 13.49 41.54
N MET A 26 -27.42 14.50 40.95
CA MET A 26 -26.77 15.77 40.63
C MET A 26 -27.45 16.85 41.47
N PRO A 27 -26.71 17.83 41.96
CA PRO A 27 -27.19 19.19 41.91
C PRO A 27 -26.22 20.06 41.11
N GLN A 28 -26.84 20.74 40.15
CA GLN A 28 -26.33 21.87 39.40
C GLN A 28 -26.07 23.05 40.35
N GLY A 29 -24.89 23.65 40.27
CA GLY A 29 -24.56 24.90 40.96
C GLY A 29 -23.30 25.47 40.34
N GLY A 30 -23.45 26.54 39.56
CA GLY A 30 -22.47 26.99 38.59
C GLY A 30 -21.21 27.64 39.14
N MET A 31 -20.24 27.79 38.24
CA MET A 31 -19.24 28.85 38.24
C MET A 31 -18.72 29.00 36.81
N THR A 32 -19.22 30.02 36.13
CA THR A 32 -18.54 30.63 34.99
C THR A 32 -17.30 31.31 35.54
N SER A 33 -16.10 30.87 35.17
CA SER A 33 -14.92 31.73 34.95
C SER A 33 -13.67 30.91 34.66
N GLN A 34 -12.87 31.48 33.75
CA GLN A 34 -11.46 31.26 33.51
C GLN A 34 -11.10 30.22 32.44
N GLY A 35 -10.68 30.77 31.32
CA GLY A 35 -10.23 30.02 30.15
C GLY A 35 -9.00 29.18 30.45
N GLY A 36 -9.00 28.01 29.81
CA GLY A 36 -7.82 27.20 29.56
C GLY A 36 -7.88 26.81 28.10
N MET A 37 -6.89 27.25 27.33
CA MET A 37 -6.80 27.14 25.89
C MET A 37 -6.98 25.70 25.37
N MET A 38 -7.69 25.56 24.26
CA MET A 38 -7.34 24.53 23.27
C MET A 38 -5.98 24.90 22.68
N PRO A 39 -4.91 24.07 22.77
CA PRO A 39 -3.74 24.31 21.95
C PRO A 39 -4.02 23.75 20.57
N GLN A 40 -4.63 24.59 19.74
CA GLN A 40 -4.37 24.55 18.31
C GLN A 40 -2.87 24.77 18.10
N GLY A 41 -2.19 23.84 17.41
CA GLY A 41 -0.89 24.13 16.81
C GLY A 41 0.37 23.64 17.51
N GLY A 42 0.34 22.52 18.22
CA GLY A 42 1.57 21.80 18.58
C GLY A 42 2.17 21.16 17.33
N MET A 43 3.13 21.84 16.69
CA MET A 43 4.02 21.19 15.72
C MET A 43 4.56 19.92 16.36
N MET A 44 4.14 18.75 15.84
CA MET A 44 4.80 17.49 16.17
C MET A 44 6.29 17.72 15.89
N SER A 45 7.13 17.59 16.92
CA SER A 45 8.55 17.86 16.78
C SER A 45 9.10 17.01 15.64
N GLY A 46 9.95 17.58 14.79
CA GLY A 46 10.53 16.85 13.65
C GLY A 46 11.25 15.55 14.07
N GLU A 47 11.66 15.48 15.33
CA GLU A 47 12.23 14.30 15.99
C GLU A 47 11.21 13.21 16.29
N MET A 48 10.02 13.58 16.79
CA MET A 48 8.90 12.64 16.98
C MET A 48 8.39 12.12 15.63
N MET A 49 8.34 12.98 14.60
CA MET A 49 7.98 12.55 13.24
C MET A 49 9.05 11.65 12.60
N ARG A 50 10.35 11.90 12.85
CA ARG A 50 11.46 11.02 12.42
C ARG A 50 11.43 9.67 13.13
N MET A 51 11.14 9.64 14.44
CA MET A 51 11.01 8.40 15.21
C MET A 51 9.78 7.60 14.75
N MET A 52 8.68 8.28 14.43
CA MET A 52 7.48 7.65 13.88
C MET A 52 7.71 7.07 12.48
N MET A 53 8.42 7.77 11.58
CA MET A 53 8.85 7.23 10.28
C MET A 53 9.79 6.02 10.41
N GLY A 54 10.75 6.06 11.35
CA GLY A 54 11.64 4.93 11.63
C GLY A 54 10.89 3.70 12.16
N MET A 55 9.86 3.91 12.97
CA MET A 55 9.01 2.84 13.50
C MET A 55 8.03 2.31 12.44
N MET A 56 7.54 3.17 11.53
CA MET A 56 6.66 2.77 10.42
C MET A 56 7.41 1.94 9.36
N SER A 57 8.69 2.24 9.12
CA SER A 57 9.57 1.39 8.28
C SER A 57 9.92 0.04 8.94
N ALA A 58 9.78 -0.07 10.26
CA ALA A 58 10.09 -1.28 11.03
C ALA A 58 8.84 -2.11 11.37
N SER A 59 7.63 -1.53 11.28
CA SER A 59 6.34 -2.21 11.52
C SER A 59 5.81 -3.01 10.33
N ASN A 60 6.63 -3.11 9.29
CA ASN A 60 6.38 -3.79 8.06
C ASN A 60 6.39 -5.30 8.32
N GLY A 61 5.20 -5.85 8.55
CA GLY A 61 4.97 -7.25 8.91
C GLY A 61 5.54 -8.24 7.88
N PRO A 62 5.45 -9.56 8.12
CA PRO A 62 6.08 -10.59 7.29
C PRO A 62 5.68 -10.54 5.79
N ALA A 63 4.57 -9.88 5.44
CA ALA A 63 4.18 -9.63 4.05
C ALA A 63 5.08 -8.64 3.29
N GLU A 64 5.77 -7.74 4.00
CA GLU A 64 6.60 -6.69 3.40
C GLU A 64 8.06 -7.14 3.24
N LEU A 65 8.50 -8.09 4.06
CA LEU A 65 9.71 -8.86 3.78
C LEU A 65 9.60 -9.55 2.41
N ILE A 66 8.42 -10.03 2.01
CA ILE A 66 8.21 -10.69 0.71
C ILE A 66 8.20 -9.67 -0.47
N MET A 67 8.04 -8.37 -0.22
CA MET A 67 7.95 -7.33 -1.25
C MET A 67 9.20 -6.45 -1.39
N SER A 68 10.29 -6.75 -0.67
CA SER A 68 11.59 -6.10 -0.89
C SER A 68 12.36 -6.81 -2.01
N PRO A 69 13.00 -6.07 -2.95
CA PRO A 69 13.82 -6.65 -4.03
C PRO A 69 14.95 -7.56 -3.52
N SER A 70 15.28 -7.46 -2.23
CA SER A 70 16.22 -8.30 -1.48
C SER A 70 15.86 -9.78 -1.41
N HIS A 71 14.61 -10.18 -1.72
CA HIS A 71 14.17 -11.58 -1.63
C HIS A 71 13.83 -12.20 -3.00
N VAL A 72 14.56 -11.83 -4.06
CA VAL A 72 14.34 -12.40 -5.40
C VAL A 72 14.43 -13.93 -5.41
N GLU A 73 15.38 -14.53 -4.69
CA GLU A 73 15.48 -16.00 -4.58
C GLU A 73 14.28 -16.62 -3.87
N GLY A 74 13.75 -15.97 -2.84
CA GLY A 74 12.54 -16.42 -2.14
C GLY A 74 11.32 -16.41 -3.06
N ARG A 75 11.15 -15.33 -3.85
CA ARG A 75 10.08 -15.24 -4.84
C ARG A 75 10.22 -16.27 -5.95
N ILE A 76 11.43 -16.53 -6.43
CA ILE A 76 11.70 -17.57 -7.43
C ILE A 76 11.33 -18.94 -6.85
N ALA A 77 11.82 -19.29 -5.66
CA ALA A 77 11.51 -20.57 -5.02
C ALA A 77 10.00 -20.74 -4.78
N PHE A 78 9.32 -19.69 -4.31
CA PHE A 78 7.87 -19.68 -4.11
C PHE A 78 7.11 -19.94 -5.42
N LEU A 79 7.41 -19.18 -6.48
CA LEU A 79 6.76 -19.35 -7.78
C LEU A 79 7.01 -20.74 -8.37
N GLN A 80 8.22 -21.27 -8.25
CA GLN A 80 8.56 -22.61 -8.72
C GLN A 80 7.70 -23.68 -8.03
N ALA A 81 7.52 -23.55 -6.72
CA ALA A 81 6.71 -24.47 -5.91
C ALA A 81 5.22 -24.36 -6.25
N GLU A 82 4.67 -23.15 -6.27
CA GLU A 82 3.24 -22.92 -6.56
C GLU A 82 2.84 -23.31 -7.98
N LEU A 83 3.71 -23.05 -8.95
CA LEU A 83 3.50 -23.46 -10.35
C LEU A 83 3.74 -24.95 -10.56
N LYS A 84 4.26 -25.67 -9.55
CA LYS A 84 4.61 -27.10 -9.65
C LYS A 84 5.43 -27.39 -10.91
N VAL A 85 6.50 -26.60 -11.09
CA VAL A 85 7.36 -26.70 -12.30
C VAL A 85 7.92 -28.11 -12.42
N THR A 86 7.64 -28.76 -13.54
CA THR A 86 8.09 -30.12 -13.84
C THR A 86 9.52 -30.15 -14.38
N ASP A 87 10.16 -31.32 -14.38
CA ASP A 87 11.52 -31.49 -14.93
C ASP A 87 11.61 -31.07 -16.41
N ALA A 88 10.56 -31.32 -17.19
CA ALA A 88 10.48 -30.89 -18.59
C ALA A 88 10.40 -29.37 -18.76
N GLN A 89 9.92 -28.64 -17.75
CA GLN A 89 9.79 -27.18 -17.76
C GLN A 89 11.00 -26.47 -17.13
N GLN A 90 11.90 -27.20 -16.47
CA GLN A 90 13.07 -26.64 -15.78
C GLN A 90 13.97 -25.76 -16.66
N PRO A 91 14.27 -26.10 -17.94
CA PRO A 91 15.10 -25.25 -18.79
C PRO A 91 14.48 -23.86 -19.00
N GLN A 92 13.18 -23.81 -19.28
CA GLN A 92 12.43 -22.57 -19.48
C GLN A 92 12.27 -21.80 -18.16
N TRP A 93 12.03 -22.50 -17.06
CA TRP A 93 11.96 -21.90 -15.73
C TRP A 93 13.27 -21.22 -15.32
N LYS A 94 14.42 -21.83 -15.60
CA LYS A 94 15.74 -21.23 -15.33
C LYS A 94 15.91 -19.88 -16.03
N ALA A 95 15.48 -19.77 -17.29
CA ALA A 95 15.51 -18.51 -18.03
C ALA A 95 14.62 -17.43 -17.38
N VAL A 96 13.42 -17.80 -16.89
CA VAL A 96 12.55 -16.89 -16.13
C VAL A 96 13.22 -16.44 -14.83
N ALA A 97 13.79 -17.37 -14.07
CA ALA A 97 14.49 -17.09 -12.82
C ALA A 97 15.69 -16.13 -13.03
N GLU A 98 16.47 -16.33 -14.08
CA GLU A 98 17.57 -15.44 -14.46
C GLU A 98 17.09 -14.04 -14.82
N ALA A 99 16.01 -13.93 -15.61
CA ALA A 99 15.41 -12.63 -15.92
C ALA A 99 14.90 -11.91 -14.66
N MET A 100 14.30 -12.64 -13.72
CA MET A 100 13.88 -12.08 -12.43
C MET A 100 15.06 -11.56 -11.60
N ARG A 101 16.17 -12.30 -11.53
CA ARG A 101 17.40 -11.86 -10.85
C ARG A 101 18.00 -10.62 -11.50
N ALA A 102 18.09 -10.61 -12.83
CA ALA A 102 18.60 -9.46 -13.59
C ALA A 102 17.77 -8.21 -13.31
N ASN A 103 16.44 -8.34 -13.32
CA ASN A 103 15.53 -7.24 -13.02
C ASN A 103 15.63 -6.77 -11.55
N ALA A 104 15.80 -7.69 -10.60
CA ALA A 104 16.03 -7.33 -9.20
C ALA A 104 17.35 -6.58 -8.99
N LYS A 105 18.42 -7.00 -9.66
CA LYS A 105 19.72 -6.30 -9.64
C LYS A 105 19.61 -4.89 -10.23
N LEU A 106 18.87 -4.71 -11.32
CA LEU A 106 18.60 -3.40 -11.91
C LEU A 106 17.86 -2.48 -10.93
N ALA A 107 16.84 -3.02 -10.24
CA ALA A 107 16.10 -2.28 -9.23
C ALA A 107 17.00 -1.89 -8.04
N GLU A 108 17.84 -2.80 -7.54
CA GLU A 108 18.80 -2.53 -6.47
C GLU A 108 19.80 -1.44 -6.86
N GLN A 109 20.39 -1.52 -8.06
CA GLN A 109 21.31 -0.50 -8.57
C GLN A 109 20.64 0.87 -8.70
N THR A 110 19.39 0.89 -9.18
CA THR A 110 18.60 2.12 -9.29
C THR A 110 18.33 2.73 -7.91
N MET A 111 17.94 1.92 -6.93
CA MET A 111 17.70 2.36 -5.56
C MET A 111 18.98 2.82 -4.85
N ALA A 112 20.09 2.12 -5.03
CA ALA A 112 21.39 2.49 -4.48
C ALA A 112 21.90 3.82 -5.07
N GLY A 113 21.76 4.00 -6.40
CA GLY A 113 22.09 5.25 -7.07
C GLY A 113 21.26 6.43 -6.57
N MET A 114 19.96 6.20 -6.32
CA MET A 114 19.05 7.24 -5.81
C MET A 114 19.30 7.57 -4.34
N GLY A 115 19.59 6.57 -3.50
CA GLY A 115 19.98 6.78 -2.10
C GLY A 115 21.32 7.50 -1.94
N GLY A 116 22.30 7.14 -2.77
CA GLY A 116 23.58 7.85 -2.85
C GLY A 116 23.41 9.29 -3.31
N ALA A 117 22.59 9.53 -4.34
CA ALA A 117 22.27 10.87 -4.82
C ALA A 117 21.53 11.71 -3.76
N MET A 118 20.56 11.15 -3.02
CA MET A 118 19.86 11.90 -1.96
C MET A 118 20.75 12.24 -0.76
N MET A 119 21.73 11.39 -0.42
CA MET A 119 22.68 11.64 0.68
C MET A 119 23.76 12.67 0.32
N SER A 120 24.07 12.83 -0.97
CA SER A 120 25.19 13.64 -1.45
C SER A 120 24.79 14.86 -2.29
N ALA A 121 23.52 14.97 -2.71
CA ALA A 121 23.05 16.11 -3.50
C ALA A 121 22.66 17.28 -2.61
N ASP A 122 23.16 18.46 -2.99
CA ASP A 122 22.58 19.73 -2.57
C ASP A 122 21.09 19.75 -2.98
N PRO A 123 20.14 19.93 -2.04
CA PRO A 123 18.71 20.02 -2.35
C PRO A 123 18.38 21.08 -3.40
N ALA A 124 19.17 22.17 -3.47
CA ALA A 124 19.00 23.24 -4.45
C ALA A 124 19.47 22.84 -5.87
N ALA A 125 20.32 21.82 -5.99
CA ALA A 125 20.79 21.30 -7.28
C ALA A 125 19.78 20.36 -7.97
N MET A 126 18.73 19.94 -7.27
CA MET A 126 17.64 19.11 -7.83
C MET A 126 16.53 19.98 -8.44
N THR A 127 16.83 20.54 -9.62
CA THR A 127 15.87 21.31 -10.42
C THR A 127 14.71 20.45 -10.93
N PRO A 128 13.55 21.04 -11.27
CA PRO A 128 12.44 20.28 -11.87
C PRO A 128 12.83 19.50 -13.12
N LEU A 129 13.67 20.08 -14.00
CA LEU A 129 14.14 19.40 -15.22
C LEU A 129 14.97 18.16 -14.89
N LYS A 130 15.89 18.26 -13.92
CA LYS A 130 16.72 17.12 -13.50
C LYS A 130 15.90 16.00 -12.83
N ARG A 131 14.82 16.36 -12.12
CA ARG A 131 13.87 15.38 -11.57
C ARG A 131 13.15 14.61 -12.68
N ILE A 132 12.74 15.30 -13.74
CA ILE A 132 12.09 14.68 -14.90
C ILE A 132 13.07 13.72 -15.60
N GLU A 133 14.31 14.15 -15.84
CA GLU A 133 15.35 13.29 -16.44
C GLU A 133 15.61 12.02 -15.61
N GLN A 134 15.71 12.15 -14.28
CA GLN A 134 15.87 10.99 -13.39
C GLN A 134 14.66 10.06 -13.42
N ALA A 135 13.45 10.62 -13.44
CA ALA A 135 12.22 9.83 -13.54
C ALA A 135 12.15 9.08 -14.89
N GLU A 136 12.51 9.74 -15.99
CA GLU A 136 12.57 9.14 -17.32
C GLU A 136 13.57 7.98 -17.39
N GLN A 137 14.76 8.15 -16.83
CA GLN A 137 15.78 7.10 -16.76
C GLN A 137 15.28 5.88 -15.96
N MET A 138 14.68 6.12 -14.80
CA MET A 138 14.12 5.04 -13.97
C MET A 138 12.99 4.30 -14.69
N LEU A 139 12.06 5.03 -15.32
CA LEU A 139 10.95 4.43 -16.07
C LEU A 139 11.44 3.65 -17.28
N SER A 140 12.46 4.14 -17.98
CA SER A 140 13.08 3.47 -19.12
C SER A 140 13.73 2.16 -18.70
N GLY A 141 14.53 2.16 -17.64
CA GLY A 141 15.13 0.93 -17.10
C GLY A 141 14.06 -0.08 -16.65
N ARG A 142 13.00 0.39 -15.99
CA ARG A 142 11.87 -0.48 -15.60
C ARG A 142 11.16 -1.09 -16.82
N LEU A 143 10.98 -0.33 -17.89
CA LEU A 143 10.38 -0.81 -19.13
C LEU A 143 11.25 -1.88 -19.81
N GLU A 144 12.57 -1.68 -19.84
CA GLU A 144 13.51 -2.67 -20.35
C GLU A 144 13.47 -3.97 -19.55
N GLY A 145 13.45 -3.87 -18.21
CA GLY A 145 13.29 -5.02 -17.33
C GLY A 145 11.99 -5.80 -17.59
N LEU A 146 10.87 -5.10 -17.83
CA LEU A 146 9.60 -5.72 -18.20
C LEU A 146 9.66 -6.42 -19.56
N ARG A 147 10.35 -5.83 -20.55
CA ARG A 147 10.54 -6.45 -21.87
C ARG A 147 11.37 -7.73 -21.77
N GLN A 148 12.45 -7.71 -20.99
CA GLN A 148 13.28 -8.89 -20.74
C GLN A 148 12.49 -10.00 -20.04
N LEU A 149 11.74 -9.65 -18.99
CA LEU A 149 10.90 -10.60 -18.28
C LEU A 149 9.82 -11.21 -19.18
N LYS A 150 9.15 -10.40 -20.01
CA LYS A 150 8.18 -10.90 -20.99
C LYS A 150 8.81 -11.91 -21.95
N SER A 151 9.99 -11.60 -22.49
CA SER A 151 10.72 -12.48 -23.42
C SER A 151 11.08 -13.84 -22.78
N ALA A 152 11.32 -13.88 -21.47
CA ALA A 152 11.61 -15.13 -20.75
C ALA A 152 10.33 -15.90 -20.37
N ILE A 153 9.26 -15.18 -19.99
CA ILE A 153 8.00 -15.79 -19.57
C ILE A 153 7.23 -16.38 -20.75
N GLU A 154 7.22 -15.76 -21.94
CA GLU A 154 6.48 -16.26 -23.11
C GLU A 154 6.74 -17.75 -23.44
N PRO A 155 7.99 -18.20 -23.63
CA PRO A 155 8.25 -19.62 -23.90
C PRO A 155 7.93 -20.52 -22.72
N PHE A 156 8.11 -20.06 -21.47
CA PHE A 156 7.74 -20.82 -20.29
C PHE A 156 6.22 -21.01 -20.18
N TYR A 157 5.45 -19.93 -20.35
CA TYR A 157 3.99 -19.93 -20.28
C TYR A 157 3.36 -20.83 -21.35
N ALA A 158 3.98 -20.91 -22.54
CA ALA A 158 3.55 -21.83 -23.60
C ALA A 158 3.65 -23.31 -23.20
N THR A 159 4.55 -23.67 -22.28
CA THR A 159 4.72 -25.06 -21.78
C THR A 159 3.82 -25.41 -20.60
N LEU A 160 3.06 -24.44 -20.06
CA LEU A 160 2.20 -24.65 -18.90
C LEU A 160 0.88 -25.32 -19.28
N SER A 161 0.42 -26.23 -18.42
CA SER A 161 -0.95 -26.73 -18.46
C SER A 161 -1.97 -25.65 -18.08
N ASP A 162 -3.25 -25.84 -18.39
CA ASP A 162 -4.31 -24.87 -18.07
C ASP A 162 -4.40 -24.59 -16.56
N ALA A 163 -4.21 -25.62 -15.72
CA ALA A 163 -4.17 -25.47 -14.27
C ALA A 163 -2.98 -24.60 -13.82
N GLN A 164 -1.80 -24.82 -14.40
CA GLN A 164 -0.61 -24.01 -14.10
C GLN A 164 -0.77 -22.57 -14.60
N LYS A 165 -1.38 -22.36 -15.77
CA LYS A 165 -1.68 -21.01 -16.29
C LYS A 165 -2.60 -20.25 -15.36
N ALA A 166 -3.66 -20.88 -14.86
CA ALA A 166 -4.57 -20.25 -13.89
C ALA A 166 -3.87 -19.82 -12.58
N VAL A 167 -2.82 -20.53 -12.17
CA VAL A 167 -1.96 -20.13 -11.04
C VAL A 167 -1.00 -19.01 -11.46
N ALA A 168 -0.36 -19.14 -12.62
CA ALA A 168 0.55 -18.16 -13.19
C ALA A 168 -0.12 -16.79 -13.37
N ASP A 169 -1.35 -16.75 -13.89
CA ASP A 169 -2.09 -15.52 -14.12
C ASP A 169 -2.38 -14.76 -12.81
N LYS A 170 -2.53 -15.49 -11.70
CA LYS A 170 -2.74 -14.88 -10.37
C LYS A 170 -1.44 -14.40 -9.75
N LEU A 171 -0.36 -15.18 -9.87
CA LEU A 171 0.90 -14.92 -9.16
C LEU A 171 1.87 -14.03 -9.94
N LEU A 172 1.81 -14.09 -11.28
CA LEU A 172 2.63 -13.29 -12.18
C LEU A 172 1.91 -12.02 -12.64
N ALA A 173 0.66 -11.80 -12.22
CA ALA A 173 0.00 -10.51 -12.38
C ALA A 173 0.88 -9.43 -11.72
N LEU A 174 1.56 -8.68 -12.57
CA LEU A 174 2.20 -7.45 -12.18
C LEU A 174 1.06 -6.51 -11.82
N ALA A 175 0.82 -6.31 -10.53
CA ALA A 175 -0.07 -5.25 -10.09
C ALA A 175 0.40 -3.96 -10.79
N PRO A 176 -0.49 -3.22 -11.47
CA PRO A 176 -0.13 -1.92 -11.99
C PRO A 176 0.31 -1.10 -10.77
N MET A 177 1.62 -0.93 -10.61
CA MET A 177 2.13 -0.07 -9.54
C MET A 177 1.44 1.27 -9.69
N GLY A 178 0.81 1.69 -8.60
CA GLY A 178 -0.23 2.68 -8.56
C GLY A 178 0.11 3.91 -9.39
N MET A 179 -0.94 4.45 -10.02
CA MET A 179 -1.01 5.88 -10.29
C MET A 179 -0.65 6.60 -8.99
N MET A 180 0.55 7.18 -8.92
CA MET A 180 0.88 8.23 -7.97
C MET A 180 0.59 9.58 -8.61
#